data_AF-A0A9D4QHH9-F1
#
_entry.id   AF-A0A9D4QHH9-F1
#
_cell.length_a   1.000
_cell.length_b   1.000
_cell.length_c   1.000
_cell.angle_alpha   90.00
_cell.angle_beta   90.00
_cell.angle_gamma   90.00
#
_symmetry.space_group_name_H-M   'P 1'
#
loop_
_entity.id
_entity.type
_entity.pdbx_description
1 polymer ?
#
loop_
_entity_poly.entity_id
_entity_poly.type
_entity_poly.pdbx_seq_one_letter_code
_entity_poly.pdbx_strand_id
1 'polypeptide(L)'
;MNSMGTPYSRTQLVAFNSISKGFAAEPGLQAGYFEAVNLDSVDQANLEHAMMESLPPMLSQVALDCLVKPPCPGGASYELYSQLAEERLNAIVGIHCSPVQGSMAAYPRMTIPAKAIEEAQRRKMEADVFYAEELLRRKGVCVTPSSAFGRLPGKFHMRITILPPKDKLLEMFDRLECFQKELMAEYS
;
A
#
# COMPACT_ATOMS: atom_id res chain seq x y z
N MET A 1 -19.61 -3.09 14.33
CA MET A 1 -20.60 -4.19 14.32
C MET A 1 -21.80 -3.95 15.24
N ASN A 2 -21.74 -3.00 16.19
CA ASN A 2 -22.85 -2.69 17.10
C ASN A 2 -24.18 -2.31 16.41
N SER A 3 -24.11 -1.69 15.23
CA SER A 3 -25.29 -1.31 14.43
C SER A 3 -25.99 -2.48 13.74
N MET A 4 -25.39 -3.67 13.67
CA MET A 4 -25.94 -4.84 12.97
C MET A 4 -26.85 -5.72 13.84
N GLY A 5 -26.94 -5.43 15.15
CA GLY A 5 -27.73 -6.22 16.10
C GLY A 5 -27.20 -7.63 16.35
N THR A 6 -27.93 -8.41 17.15
CA THR A 6 -27.58 -9.81 17.47
C THR A 6 -27.81 -10.71 16.24
N PRO A 7 -26.92 -11.68 15.93
CA PRO A 7 -25.75 -12.09 16.73
C PRO A 7 -24.45 -11.33 16.45
N TYR A 8 -24.38 -10.55 15.37
CA TYR A 8 -23.16 -9.90 14.89
C TYR A 8 -22.56 -8.89 15.89
N SER A 9 -23.39 -8.21 16.68
CA SER A 9 -22.94 -7.29 17.72
C SER A 9 -22.21 -7.98 18.87
N ARG A 10 -22.27 -9.31 18.98
CA ARG A 10 -21.59 -10.13 20.00
C ARG A 10 -20.35 -10.85 19.48
N THR A 11 -20.00 -10.67 18.21
CA THR A 11 -18.80 -11.27 17.64
C THR A 11 -17.55 -10.69 18.30
N GLN A 12 -16.62 -11.56 18.69
CA GLN A 12 -15.28 -11.15 19.14
C GLN A 12 -14.57 -10.41 18.00
N LEU A 13 -14.11 -9.19 18.25
CA LEU A 13 -13.44 -8.36 17.25
C LEU A 13 -12.24 -7.67 17.86
N VAL A 14 -11.12 -7.70 17.13
CA VAL A 14 -9.96 -6.84 17.38
C VAL A 14 -9.73 -5.97 16.14
N ALA A 15 -9.88 -4.66 16.30
CA ALA A 15 -9.64 -3.68 15.26
C ALA A 15 -8.29 -3.03 15.46
N PHE A 16 -7.45 -2.97 14.42
CA PHE A 16 -6.10 -2.42 14.49
C PHE A 16 -5.99 -1.10 13.71
N ASN A 17 -5.21 -0.16 14.23
CA ASN A 17 -4.82 1.05 13.53
C ASN A 17 -3.36 1.39 13.84
N SER A 18 -2.67 2.07 12.91
CA SER A 18 -1.26 2.44 13.06
C SER A 18 -0.94 3.77 12.41
N ILE A 19 0.01 4.50 13.00
CA ILE A 19 0.55 5.73 12.41
C ILE A 19 1.56 5.47 11.28
N SER A 20 1.93 4.21 11.08
CA SER A 20 2.91 3.82 10.06
C SER A 20 2.39 4.00 8.62
N LYS A 21 1.09 4.24 8.47
CA LYS A 21 0.38 4.36 7.18
C LYS A 21 -0.63 5.52 7.24
N GLY A 22 -1.14 5.92 6.07
CA GLY A 22 -2.04 7.08 5.95
C GLY A 22 -1.29 8.41 5.86
N PHE A 23 -2.00 9.52 5.68
CA PHE A 23 -1.45 10.84 5.33
C PHE A 23 -0.22 11.30 6.15
N ALA A 24 -0.13 10.97 7.44
CA ALA A 24 1.00 11.37 8.29
C ALA A 24 2.22 10.44 8.15
N ALA A 25 2.01 9.16 7.84
CA ALA A 25 3.05 8.19 7.48
C ALA A 25 4.32 8.23 8.35
N GLU A 26 4.23 7.88 9.63
CA GLU A 26 5.36 7.93 10.58
C GLU A 26 5.86 6.52 11.00
N PRO A 27 6.34 5.66 10.07
CA PRO A 27 6.69 4.28 10.38
C PRO A 27 7.88 4.19 11.35
N GLY A 28 8.77 5.19 11.36
CA GLY A 28 9.92 5.23 12.27
C GLY A 28 9.53 5.32 13.75
N LEU A 29 8.36 5.88 14.05
CA LEU A 29 7.85 6.00 15.41
C LEU A 29 7.21 4.71 15.92
N GLN A 30 6.93 3.73 15.04
CA GLN A 30 6.45 2.39 15.43
C GLN A 30 5.28 2.42 16.43
N ALA A 31 4.24 3.20 16.13
CA ALA A 31 3.06 3.31 16.98
C ALA A 31 1.79 2.77 16.31
N GLY A 32 0.87 2.32 17.15
CA GLY A 32 -0.47 1.91 16.78
C GLY A 32 -1.29 1.60 18.02
N TYR A 33 -2.56 1.31 17.79
CA TYR A 33 -3.45 0.80 18.83
C TYR A 33 -4.33 -0.30 18.24
N PHE A 34 -4.92 -1.07 19.15
CA PHE A 34 -6.04 -1.91 18.81
C PHE A 34 -7.18 -1.68 19.79
N GLU A 35 -8.39 -1.90 19.32
CA GLU A 35 -9.59 -1.96 20.16
C GLU A 35 -10.10 -3.41 20.11
N ALA A 36 -10.17 -4.06 21.27
CA ALA A 36 -10.72 -5.39 21.41
C ALA A 36 -12.10 -5.31 22.07
N VAL A 37 -13.11 -5.91 21.45
CA VAL A 37 -14.50 -5.94 21.96
C VAL A 37 -15.04 -7.36 21.94
N ASN A 38 -15.92 -7.65 22.90
CA ASN A 38 -16.58 -8.94 23.08
C ASN A 38 -15.64 -10.13 23.29
N LEU A 39 -14.37 -9.91 23.67
CA LEU A 39 -13.47 -11.00 24.03
C LEU A 39 -14.05 -11.80 25.19
N ASP A 40 -13.91 -13.13 25.15
CA ASP A 40 -14.21 -13.94 26.32
C ASP A 40 -13.11 -13.77 27.41
N SER A 41 -13.40 -14.26 28.60
CA SER A 41 -12.51 -14.08 29.76
C SER A 41 -11.14 -14.72 29.58
N VAL A 42 -11.02 -15.78 28.77
CA VAL A 42 -9.75 -16.46 28.54
C VAL A 42 -8.91 -15.66 27.56
N ASP A 43 -9.50 -15.22 26.45
CA ASP A 43 -8.82 -14.41 25.44
C ASP A 43 -8.42 -13.04 25.98
N GLN A 44 -9.27 -12.41 26.81
CA GLN A 44 -8.94 -11.16 27.49
C GLN A 44 -7.73 -11.34 28.42
N ALA A 45 -7.70 -12.39 29.25
CA ALA A 45 -6.59 -12.64 30.16
C ALA A 45 -5.27 -12.91 29.41
N ASN A 46 -5.33 -13.66 28.30
CA ASN A 46 -4.17 -13.91 27.46
C ASN A 46 -3.63 -12.62 26.82
N LEU A 47 -4.52 -11.74 26.37
CA LEU A 47 -4.14 -10.45 25.77
C LEU A 47 -3.52 -9.51 26.81
N GLU A 48 -4.12 -9.39 27.99
CA GLU A 48 -3.57 -8.60 29.09
C GLU A 48 -2.18 -9.10 29.51
N HIS A 49 -1.99 -10.42 29.58
CA HIS A 49 -0.70 -11.01 29.87
C HIS A 49 0.35 -10.67 28.81
N ALA A 50 0.02 -10.78 27.52
CA ALA A 50 0.91 -10.44 26.42
C ALA A 50 1.31 -8.95 26.40
N MET A 51 0.46 -8.05 26.90
CA MET A 51 0.76 -6.62 26.96
C MET A 51 1.72 -6.23 28.10
N MET A 52 1.84 -7.04 29.15
CA MET A 52 2.73 -6.73 30.29
C MET A 52 4.21 -6.67 29.90
N GLU A 53 4.58 -7.27 28.78
CA GLU A 53 5.97 -7.34 28.31
C GLU A 53 6.40 -6.15 27.46
N SER A 54 5.49 -5.23 27.09
CA SER A 54 5.77 -4.17 26.12
C SER A 54 5.11 -2.83 26.46
N LEU A 55 5.93 -1.82 26.73
CA LEU A 55 5.50 -0.42 26.88
C LEU A 55 5.93 0.38 25.64
N PRO A 56 5.00 0.96 24.86
CA PRO A 56 5.35 1.77 23.71
C PRO A 56 6.08 3.07 24.11
N PRO A 57 7.06 3.55 23.33
CA PRO A 57 7.74 4.81 23.62
C PRO A 57 6.77 6.00 23.70
N MET A 58 7.01 6.93 24.64
CA MET A 58 6.10 8.06 24.89
C MET A 58 5.95 8.97 23.66
N LEU A 59 7.04 9.22 22.92
CA LEU A 59 6.98 9.99 21.67
C LEU A 59 6.06 9.35 20.61
N SER A 60 6.12 8.03 20.49
CA SER A 60 5.26 7.24 19.59
C SER A 60 3.79 7.38 19.98
N GLN A 61 3.49 7.40 21.28
CA GLN A 61 2.12 7.59 21.78
C GLN A 61 1.62 9.03 21.55
N VAL A 62 2.47 10.05 21.73
CA VAL A 62 2.11 11.44 21.43
C VAL A 62 1.81 11.63 19.95
N ALA A 63 2.63 11.07 19.06
CA ALA A 63 2.39 11.12 17.62
C ALA A 63 1.08 10.42 17.24
N LEU A 64 0.76 9.30 17.90
CA LEU A 64 -0.52 8.63 17.75
C LEU A 64 -1.70 9.51 18.18
N ASP A 65 -1.59 10.21 19.31
CA ASP A 65 -2.65 11.12 19.80
C ASP A 65 -2.93 12.27 18.82
N CYS A 66 -1.88 12.86 18.25
CA CYS A 66 -2.00 13.89 17.21
C CYS A 66 -2.72 13.37 15.95
N LEU A 67 -2.44 12.12 15.54
CA LEU A 67 -2.97 11.55 14.30
C LEU A 67 -4.45 11.21 14.39
N VAL A 68 -4.91 10.71 15.55
CA VAL A 68 -6.33 10.37 15.77
C VAL A 68 -7.20 11.60 16.04
N LYS A 69 -6.58 12.79 16.16
CA LYS A 69 -7.25 14.09 16.33
C LYS A 69 -6.81 15.07 15.22
N PRO A 70 -7.16 14.81 13.95
CA PRO A 70 -6.78 15.71 12.86
C PRO A 70 -7.41 17.10 13.03
N PRO A 71 -6.87 18.14 12.36
CA PRO A 71 -7.44 19.48 12.39
C PRO A 71 -8.93 19.49 11.98
N CYS A 72 -9.76 20.20 12.71
CA CYS A 72 -11.18 20.34 12.40
C CYS A 72 -11.40 21.34 11.25
N PRO A 73 -12.51 21.20 10.48
CA PRO A 73 -12.95 22.23 9.54
C PRO A 73 -13.01 23.61 10.21
N GLY A 74 -12.43 24.63 9.56
CA GLY A 74 -12.30 25.99 10.12
C GLY A 74 -11.05 26.23 10.97
N GLY A 75 -10.22 25.21 11.22
CA GLY A 75 -8.91 25.35 11.85
C GLY A 75 -7.86 25.92 10.89
N ALA A 76 -6.83 26.58 11.44
CA ALA A 76 -5.80 27.29 10.67
C ALA A 76 -5.02 26.42 9.67
N SER A 77 -4.98 25.10 9.84
CA SER A 77 -4.24 24.14 9.01
C SER A 77 -5.13 23.20 8.18
N TYR A 78 -6.47 23.32 8.24
CA TYR A 78 -7.40 22.38 7.60
C TYR A 78 -7.34 22.42 6.07
N GLU A 79 -7.34 23.62 5.48
CA GLU A 79 -7.33 23.79 4.01
C GLU A 79 -6.04 23.27 3.35
N LEU A 80 -4.91 23.32 4.07
CA LEU A 80 -3.63 22.82 3.57
C LEU A 80 -3.55 21.29 3.55
N TYR A 81 -4.43 20.62 4.29
CA TYR A 81 -4.34 19.19 4.58
C TYR A 81 -4.96 18.27 3.50
N SER A 82 -5.81 18.77 2.60
CA SER A 82 -6.52 17.93 1.63
C SER A 82 -6.03 18.10 0.17
N GLN A 83 -5.24 17.18 -0.40
CA GLN A 83 -5.05 17.08 -1.87
C GLN A 83 -4.26 15.84 -2.39
N LEU A 84 -4.57 15.42 -3.64
CA LEU A 84 -3.92 14.46 -4.60
C LEU A 84 -4.23 12.94 -4.52
N ALA A 85 -4.09 12.10 -5.58
CA ALA A 85 -4.01 12.21 -7.06
C ALA A 85 -4.08 10.78 -7.70
N GLU A 86 -4.96 10.57 -8.70
CA GLU A 86 -5.20 9.23 -9.32
C GLU A 86 -4.93 9.18 -10.85
N GLU A 87 -5.02 10.31 -11.56
CA GLU A 87 -5.24 10.34 -13.02
C GLU A 87 -4.07 9.86 -13.91
N ARG A 88 -2.82 9.92 -13.44
CA ARG A 88 -1.64 9.72 -14.30
C ARG A 88 -1.30 8.27 -14.65
N LEU A 89 -1.61 7.31 -13.79
CA LEU A 89 -1.26 5.89 -14.02
C LEU A 89 -2.06 5.27 -15.18
N ASN A 90 -3.31 5.68 -15.36
CA ASN A 90 -4.19 5.17 -16.41
C ASN A 90 -3.89 5.75 -17.80
N ALA A 91 -2.99 6.73 -17.92
CA ALA A 91 -2.57 7.29 -19.20
C ALA A 91 -1.50 6.43 -19.91
N ILE A 92 -0.86 5.48 -19.22
CA ILE A 92 0.24 4.68 -19.76
C ILE A 92 -0.31 3.46 -20.53
N VAL A 93 0.00 3.37 -21.83
CA VAL A 93 -0.45 2.24 -22.67
C VAL A 93 0.11 0.92 -22.15
N GLY A 94 -0.77 -0.08 -21.97
CA GLY A 94 -0.39 -1.39 -21.41
C GLY A 94 -0.39 -1.43 -19.89
N ILE A 95 -0.74 -0.34 -19.22
CA ILE A 95 -0.96 -0.28 -17.78
C ILE A 95 -2.42 0.09 -17.50
N HIS A 96 -3.05 -0.63 -16.58
CA HIS A 96 -4.39 -0.31 -16.11
C HIS A 96 -4.41 -0.31 -14.59
N CYS A 97 -4.80 0.80 -13.98
CA CYS A 97 -4.91 0.95 -12.54
C CYS A 97 -6.36 1.19 -12.14
N SER A 98 -6.91 0.32 -11.29
CA SER A 98 -8.18 0.60 -10.63
C SER A 98 -8.08 1.87 -9.77
N PRO A 99 -9.21 2.55 -9.53
CA PRO A 99 -9.23 3.70 -8.63
C PRO A 99 -8.60 3.40 -7.27
N VAL A 100 -7.76 4.31 -6.80
CA VAL A 100 -7.10 4.16 -5.50
C VAL A 100 -8.03 4.76 -4.45
N GLN A 101 -8.93 3.94 -3.93
CA GLN A 101 -9.95 4.37 -2.97
C GLN A 101 -9.40 4.62 -1.55
N GLY A 102 -8.10 4.42 -1.32
CA GLY A 102 -7.41 4.65 -0.06
C GLY A 102 -6.01 4.02 -0.02
N SER A 103 -5.37 4.03 1.15
CA SER A 103 -3.98 3.57 1.35
C SER A 103 -2.94 4.42 0.61
N MET A 104 -1.72 3.91 0.49
CA MET A 104 -0.52 4.62 0.03
C MET A 104 0.12 3.95 -1.20
N ALA A 105 -0.56 2.96 -1.75
CA ALA A 105 -0.06 2.18 -2.86
C ALA A 105 -1.13 1.96 -3.90
N ALA A 106 -0.73 2.05 -5.16
CA ALA A 106 -1.50 1.62 -6.31
C ALA A 106 -1.10 0.19 -6.71
N TYR A 107 -2.05 -0.55 -7.29
CA TYR A 107 -1.84 -1.89 -7.84
C TYR A 107 -2.17 -1.94 -9.34
N PRO A 108 -1.41 -1.24 -10.19
CA PRO A 108 -1.60 -1.33 -11.64
C PRO A 108 -1.39 -2.75 -12.16
N ARG A 109 -2.30 -3.19 -13.03
CA ARG A 109 -2.15 -4.34 -13.90
C ARG A 109 -1.28 -3.97 -15.09
N MET A 110 -0.30 -4.81 -15.40
CA MET A 110 0.63 -4.63 -16.50
C MET A 110 0.37 -5.66 -17.58
N THR A 111 0.42 -5.23 -18.83
CA THR A 111 0.54 -6.11 -19.97
C THR A 111 2.01 -6.42 -20.20
N ILE A 112 2.38 -7.69 -20.08
CA ILE A 112 3.72 -8.20 -20.39
C ILE A 112 3.63 -9.02 -21.68
N PRO A 113 4.39 -8.69 -22.73
CA PRO A 113 4.39 -9.45 -23.99
C PRO A 113 4.78 -10.92 -23.81
N ALA A 114 4.28 -11.80 -24.67
CA ALA A 114 4.54 -13.24 -24.60
C ALA A 114 6.05 -13.56 -24.66
N LYS A 115 6.80 -12.89 -25.54
CA LYS A 115 8.26 -13.10 -25.64
C LYS A 115 9.00 -12.68 -24.36
N ALA A 116 8.51 -11.65 -23.66
CA ALA A 116 9.07 -11.26 -22.36
C ALA A 116 8.76 -12.29 -21.27
N ILE A 117 7.59 -12.94 -21.34
CA ILE A 117 7.25 -14.06 -20.44
C ILE A 117 8.14 -15.27 -20.72
N GLU A 118 8.38 -15.61 -21.98
CA GLU A 118 9.30 -16.69 -22.39
C GLU A 118 10.74 -16.40 -21.94
N GLU A 119 11.19 -15.15 -22.06
CA GLU A 119 12.51 -14.72 -21.59
C GLU A 119 12.62 -14.84 -20.05
N ALA A 120 11.57 -14.44 -19.33
CA ALA A 120 11.51 -14.64 -17.88
C ALA A 120 11.61 -16.14 -17.51
N GLN A 121 10.90 -17.01 -18.23
CA GLN A 121 10.98 -18.47 -18.04
C GLN A 121 12.38 -19.00 -18.34
N ARG A 122 13.04 -18.53 -19.41
CA ARG A 122 14.42 -18.88 -19.76
C ARG A 122 15.39 -18.50 -18.63
N ARG A 123 15.15 -17.36 -17.98
CA ARG A 123 15.89 -16.89 -16.80
C ARG A 123 15.44 -17.54 -15.48
N LYS A 124 14.51 -18.51 -15.53
CA LYS A 124 13.94 -19.20 -14.37
C LYS A 124 13.34 -18.24 -13.33
N MET A 125 12.66 -17.21 -13.81
CA MET A 125 12.01 -16.20 -12.99
C MET A 125 10.56 -15.97 -13.43
N GLU A 126 9.76 -15.50 -12.49
CA GLU A 126 8.39 -15.07 -12.76
C GLU A 126 8.38 -13.82 -13.65
N ALA A 127 7.42 -13.70 -14.56
CA ALA A 127 7.38 -12.59 -15.52
C ALA A 127 7.23 -11.21 -14.87
N ASP A 128 6.51 -11.11 -13.75
CA ASP A 128 6.41 -9.86 -12.97
C ASP A 128 7.72 -9.52 -12.24
N VAL A 129 8.49 -10.51 -11.81
CA VAL A 129 9.83 -10.33 -11.23
C VAL A 129 10.81 -9.88 -12.30
N PHE A 130 10.78 -10.49 -13.49
CA PHE A 130 11.55 -10.05 -14.65
C PHE A 130 11.26 -8.60 -14.99
N TYR A 131 9.97 -8.23 -15.09
CA TYR A 131 9.56 -6.85 -15.34
C TYR A 131 10.10 -5.88 -14.30
N ALA A 132 9.97 -6.20 -13.01
CA ALA A 132 10.44 -5.36 -11.91
C ALA A 132 11.97 -5.21 -11.90
N GLU A 133 12.71 -6.28 -12.20
CA GLU A 133 14.17 -6.25 -12.32
C GLU A 133 14.60 -5.37 -13.50
N GLU A 134 14.01 -5.54 -14.67
CA GLU A 134 14.36 -4.76 -15.86
C GLU A 134 14.01 -3.28 -15.71
N LEU A 135 12.85 -2.98 -15.11
CA LEU A 135 12.45 -1.60 -14.79
C LEU A 135 13.47 -0.93 -13.83
N LEU A 136 13.91 -1.66 -12.80
CA LEU A 136 14.93 -1.18 -11.88
C LEU A 136 16.26 -0.95 -12.59
N ARG A 137 16.74 -1.92 -13.38
CA ARG A 137 18.05 -1.84 -14.04
C ARG A 137 18.11 -0.77 -15.12
N ARG A 138 17.04 -0.59 -15.89
CA ARG A 138 17.02 0.33 -17.04
C ARG A 138 16.63 1.75 -16.67
N LYS A 139 15.72 1.94 -15.70
CA LYS A 139 15.17 3.26 -15.35
C LYS A 139 15.38 3.67 -13.89
N GLY A 140 15.95 2.79 -13.06
CA GLY A 140 16.17 3.06 -11.63
C GLY A 140 14.88 3.10 -10.81
N VAL A 141 13.78 2.52 -11.31
CA VAL A 141 12.49 2.53 -10.62
C VAL A 141 12.29 1.18 -9.92
N CYS A 142 12.26 1.20 -8.59
CA CYS A 142 12.04 0.00 -7.78
C CYS A 142 10.54 -0.17 -7.49
N VAL A 143 9.97 -1.30 -7.90
CA VAL A 143 8.57 -1.67 -7.64
C VAL A 143 8.49 -3.05 -7.01
N THR A 144 7.41 -3.36 -6.31
CA THR A 144 7.22 -4.72 -5.78
C THR A 144 6.39 -5.57 -6.76
N PRO A 145 6.89 -6.72 -7.24
CA PRO A 145 6.15 -7.58 -8.17
C PRO A 145 4.97 -8.27 -7.48
N SER A 146 3.91 -8.57 -8.22
CA SER A 146 2.69 -9.19 -7.68
C SER A 146 2.87 -10.59 -7.10
N SER A 147 3.87 -11.34 -7.56
CA SER A 147 4.26 -12.64 -7.03
C SER A 147 4.49 -12.62 -5.51
N ALA A 148 4.89 -11.49 -4.94
CA ALA A 148 5.08 -11.32 -3.50
C ALA A 148 3.76 -11.28 -2.68
N PHE A 149 2.61 -11.11 -3.33
CA PHE A 149 1.31 -10.90 -2.67
C PHE A 149 0.24 -11.95 -3.01
N GLY A 150 0.59 -12.93 -3.84
CA GLY A 150 -0.38 -13.82 -4.48
C GLY A 150 -1.08 -13.15 -5.66
N ARG A 151 -1.29 -13.89 -6.75
CA ARG A 151 -1.91 -13.36 -7.99
C ARG A 151 -2.73 -14.41 -8.72
N LEU A 152 -3.65 -13.94 -9.57
CA LEU A 152 -4.37 -14.80 -10.51
C LEU A 152 -3.44 -15.24 -11.66
N PRO A 153 -3.55 -16.49 -12.14
CA PRO A 153 -2.79 -16.96 -13.29
C PRO A 153 -2.96 -16.06 -14.53
N GLY A 154 -1.85 -15.77 -15.22
CA GLY A 154 -1.85 -14.94 -16.43
C GLY A 154 -2.11 -13.44 -16.23
N LYS A 155 -2.25 -12.96 -14.98
CA LYS A 155 -2.39 -11.53 -14.68
C LYS A 155 -1.22 -11.04 -13.85
N PHE A 156 -0.51 -10.04 -14.37
CA PHE A 156 0.67 -9.46 -13.73
C PHE A 156 0.34 -8.06 -13.19
N HIS A 157 0.73 -7.81 -11.95
CA HIS A 157 0.60 -6.50 -11.31
C HIS A 157 1.91 -6.08 -10.68
N MET A 158 2.03 -4.80 -10.39
CA MET A 158 3.08 -4.27 -9.54
C MET A 158 2.45 -3.40 -8.46
N ARG A 159 3.06 -3.36 -7.29
CA ARG A 159 2.74 -2.38 -6.25
C ARG A 159 3.64 -1.17 -6.43
N ILE A 160 3.03 -0.01 -6.60
CA ILE A 160 3.72 1.29 -6.66
C ILE A 160 3.30 2.12 -5.45
N THR A 161 4.27 2.74 -4.78
CA THR A 161 4.00 3.68 -3.69
C THR A 161 3.66 5.06 -4.26
N ILE A 162 2.55 5.65 -3.82
CA ILE A 162 2.08 6.98 -4.25
C ILE A 162 2.36 8.08 -3.20
N LEU A 163 3.35 7.85 -2.33
CA LEU A 163 3.82 8.78 -1.29
C LEU A 163 4.83 9.84 -1.75
N PRO A 164 5.66 9.63 -2.79
CA PRO A 164 6.59 10.67 -3.20
C PRO A 164 5.87 11.99 -3.51
N PRO A 165 6.55 13.14 -3.31
CA PRO A 165 6.06 14.44 -3.76
C PRO A 165 5.65 14.40 -5.23
N LYS A 166 4.66 15.23 -5.60
CA LYS A 166 4.01 15.20 -6.92
C LYS A 166 5.02 15.18 -8.07
N ASP A 167 6.01 16.06 -8.05
CA ASP A 167 7.05 16.16 -9.07
C ASP A 167 7.84 14.85 -9.23
N LYS A 168 8.25 14.23 -8.12
CA LYS A 168 8.95 12.93 -8.12
C LYS A 168 8.06 11.79 -8.57
N LEU A 169 6.79 11.83 -8.21
CA LEU A 169 5.80 10.84 -8.65
C LEU A 169 5.57 10.93 -10.17
N LEU A 170 5.48 12.16 -10.71
CA LEU A 170 5.37 12.38 -12.15
C LEU A 170 6.63 11.91 -12.89
N GLU A 171 7.82 12.23 -12.37
CA GLU A 171 9.10 11.77 -12.93
C GLU A 171 9.17 10.23 -12.97
N MET A 172 8.73 9.57 -11.90
CA MET A 172 8.66 8.11 -11.85
C MET A 172 7.67 7.55 -12.90
N PHE A 173 6.51 8.17 -13.08
CA PHE A 173 5.54 7.75 -14.09
C PHE A 173 6.07 7.94 -15.52
N ASP A 174 6.80 9.02 -15.80
CA ASP A 174 7.40 9.25 -17.12
C ASP A 174 8.47 8.18 -17.45
N ARG A 175 9.30 7.81 -16.45
CA ARG A 175 10.27 6.71 -16.57
C ARG A 175 9.59 5.37 -16.82
N LEU A 176 8.50 5.11 -16.10
CA LEU A 176 7.70 3.89 -16.24
C LEU A 176 7.05 3.82 -17.63
N GLU A 177 6.47 4.91 -18.12
CA GLU A 177 5.89 4.98 -19.46
C GLU A 177 6.94 4.72 -20.55
N CYS A 178 8.11 5.34 -20.42
CA CYS A 178 9.24 5.14 -21.31
C CYS A 178 9.68 3.66 -21.33
N PHE A 179 9.83 3.04 -20.16
CA PHE A 179 10.16 1.62 -20.06
C PHE A 179 9.09 0.73 -20.70
N GLN A 180 7.81 0.98 -20.40
CA GLN A 180 6.72 0.19 -20.94
C GLN A 180 6.72 0.20 -22.47
N LYS A 181 6.94 1.37 -23.09
CA LYS A 181 7.05 1.49 -24.56
C LYS A 181 8.22 0.70 -25.12
N GLU A 182 9.40 0.80 -24.49
CA GLU A 182 10.60 0.07 -24.92
C GLU A 182 10.42 -1.44 -24.78
N LEU A 183 9.89 -1.92 -23.65
CA LEU A 183 9.64 -3.34 -23.41
C LEU A 183 8.65 -3.90 -24.42
N MET A 184 7.56 -3.16 -24.70
CA MET A 184 6.60 -3.55 -25.73
C MET A 184 7.27 -3.59 -27.10
N ALA A 185 8.07 -2.60 -27.48
CA ALA A 185 8.74 -2.61 -28.79
C ALA A 185 9.74 -3.77 -28.95
N GLU A 186 10.44 -4.14 -27.88
CA GLU A 186 11.47 -5.18 -27.87
C GLU A 186 10.88 -6.60 -27.89
N TYR A 187 9.75 -6.81 -27.19
CA TYR A 187 9.19 -8.14 -26.97
C TYR A 187 7.80 -8.36 -27.60
N SER A 188 7.26 -7.40 -28.37
CA SER A 188 6.05 -7.63 -29.19
C SER A 188 6.35 -8.51 -30.40
#